data_AF-A0A526S8P7-F1
#
_entry.id   AF-A0A526S8P7-F1
#
_cell.length_a   1.000
_cell.length_b   1.000
_cell.length_c   1.000
_cell.angle_alpha   90.00
_cell.angle_beta   90.00
_cell.angle_gamma   90.00
#
_symmetry.space_group_name_H-M   'P 1'
#
loop_
_entity.id
_entity.type
_entity.pdbx_description
1 polymer ?
#
loop_
_entity_poly.entity_id
_entity_poly.type
_entity_poly.pdbx_seq_one_letter_code
_entity_poly.pdbx_strand_id
1 'polypeptide(L)'
;PAVSTRRADTVVELASGQSFAIGGLIRRNVNNDVRAFPWLGEMPILGPLFRSSSFQKEESELVILVTPYIVRPGSNPNQMSAPTERAAPALNGGGAPTNSVASPPRDRAAIRAGAPSAQGGLGFIIE
;
A
#
# COMPACT_ATOMS: atom_id res chain seq x y z
N PRO A 1 -14.35 -23.73 -0.52
CA PRO A 1 -13.69 -22.44 -0.23
C PRO A 1 -13.00 -21.88 -1.49
N ALA A 2 -13.35 -20.66 -1.92
CA ALA A 2 -12.70 -20.00 -3.06
C ALA A 2 -11.64 -19.01 -2.54
N VAL A 3 -10.37 -19.27 -2.85
CA VAL A 3 -9.27 -18.33 -2.58
C VAL A 3 -9.12 -17.43 -3.79
N SER A 4 -9.37 -16.13 -3.63
CA SER A 4 -9.09 -15.14 -4.68
C SER A 4 -7.68 -14.60 -4.50
N THR A 5 -6.74 -15.06 -5.32
CA THR A 5 -5.36 -14.54 -5.33
C THR A 5 -5.18 -13.61 -6.51
N ARG A 6 -4.65 -12.41 -6.27
CA ARG A 6 -4.27 -11.44 -7.31
C ARG A 6 -2.73 -11.39 -7.32
N ARG A 7 -2.10 -11.67 -8.47
CA ARG A 7 -0.63 -11.62 -8.65
C ARG A 7 -0.29 -10.80 -9.89
N ALA A 8 0.79 -10.05 -9.83
CA ALA A 8 1.38 -9.30 -10.94
C ALA A 8 2.90 -9.40 -10.82
N ASP A 9 3.58 -9.79 -11.90
CA ASP A 9 5.04 -9.95 -11.97
C ASP A 9 5.56 -9.00 -13.05
N THR A 10 6.38 -8.01 -12.68
CA THR A 10 6.92 -6.99 -13.59
C THR A 10 8.41 -6.74 -13.31
N VAL A 11 9.16 -6.35 -14.34
CA VAL A 11 10.58 -5.97 -14.25
C VAL A 11 10.70 -4.51 -14.66
N VAL A 12 11.28 -3.68 -13.79
CA VAL A 12 11.37 -2.22 -14.00
C VAL A 12 12.73 -1.70 -13.57
N GLU A 13 13.27 -0.73 -14.31
CA GLU A 13 14.51 -0.03 -13.96
C GLU A 13 14.19 1.37 -13.44
N LEU A 14 14.60 1.65 -12.19
CA LEU A 14 14.29 2.89 -11.48
C LEU A 14 15.54 3.43 -10.79
N ALA A 15 15.75 4.74 -10.82
CA ALA A 15 16.75 5.38 -9.98
C ALA A 15 16.31 5.41 -8.50
N SER A 16 17.28 5.55 -7.60
CA SER A 16 17.01 5.66 -6.16
C SER A 16 16.08 6.84 -5.87
N GLY A 17 14.95 6.56 -5.21
CA GLY A 17 13.93 7.52 -4.82
C GLY A 17 12.86 7.80 -5.88
N GLN A 18 12.94 7.19 -7.07
CA GLN A 18 11.91 7.35 -8.10
C GLN A 18 10.72 6.42 -7.84
N SER A 19 9.50 6.96 -7.94
CA SER A 19 8.28 6.17 -7.78
C SER A 19 7.79 5.63 -9.11
N PHE A 20 7.33 4.38 -9.13
CA PHE A 20 6.71 3.75 -10.30
C PHE A 20 5.46 2.96 -9.91
N ALA A 21 4.43 3.00 -10.76
CA ALA A 21 3.22 2.21 -10.57
C ALA A 21 3.38 0.86 -11.25
N ILE A 22 3.47 -0.22 -10.47
CA ILE A 22 3.67 -1.58 -11.00
C ILE A 22 2.36 -2.27 -11.40
N GLY A 23 1.23 -1.69 -11.04
CA GLY A 23 -0.06 -2.23 -11.40
C GLY A 23 -1.23 -1.43 -10.84
N GLY A 24 -2.40 -1.71 -11.39
CA GLY A 24 -3.66 -1.16 -10.92
C GLY A 24 -4.82 -2.08 -11.30
N LEU A 25 -5.95 -1.90 -10.64
CA LEU A 25 -7.16 -2.65 -10.92
C LEU A 25 -8.37 -1.74 -10.76
N ILE A 26 -9.14 -1.63 -11.83
CA ILE A 26 -10.43 -0.95 -11.84
C ILE A 26 -11.51 -2.03 -11.94
N ARG A 27 -12.33 -2.17 -10.91
CA ARG A 27 -13.50 -3.05 -10.92
C ARG A 27 -14.75 -2.18 -10.98
N ARG A 28 -15.62 -2.46 -11.95
CA ARG A 28 -16.94 -1.85 -12.06
C ARG A 28 -17.99 -2.95 -12.08
N ASN A 29 -18.93 -2.88 -11.14
CA ASN A 29 -20.09 -3.76 -11.07
C ASN A 29 -21.36 -2.90 -11.27
N VAL A 30 -22.18 -3.25 -12.26
CA VAL A 30 -23.43 -2.55 -12.57
C VAL A 30 -24.56 -3.56 -12.47
N ASN A 31 -25.45 -3.36 -11.52
CA ASN A 31 -26.65 -4.18 -11.35
C ASN A 31 -27.89 -3.34 -11.68
N ASN A 32 -28.75 -3.87 -12.56
CA ASN A 32 -29.99 -3.22 -12.98
C ASN A 32 -31.15 -4.21 -12.83
N ASP A 33 -31.85 -4.10 -11.71
CA ASP A 33 -32.98 -4.97 -11.38
C ASP A 33 -34.30 -4.28 -11.73
N VAL A 34 -34.97 -4.76 -12.77
CA VAL A 34 -36.28 -4.25 -13.19
C VAL A 34 -37.36 -5.24 -12.77
N ARG A 35 -38.24 -4.81 -11.87
CA ARG A 35 -39.45 -5.53 -11.48
C ARG A 35 -40.66 -4.85 -12.11
N ALA A 36 -41.50 -5.59 -12.82
CA ALA A 36 -42.67 -5.05 -13.47
C ALA A 36 -43.88 -5.97 -13.25
N PHE A 37 -45.07 -5.38 -13.18
CA PHE A 37 -46.31 -6.15 -13.23
C PHE A 37 -46.49 -6.76 -14.64
N PRO A 38 -46.89 -8.05 -14.75
CA PRO A 38 -47.20 -8.67 -16.03
C PRO A 38 -48.27 -7.86 -16.77
N TRP A 39 -48.12 -7.69 -18.09
CA TRP A 39 -48.98 -6.89 -18.99
C TRP A 39 -48.99 -5.37 -18.75
N LEU A 40 -49.13 -4.90 -17.50
CA LEU A 40 -49.24 -3.47 -17.20
C LEU A 40 -47.91 -2.72 -17.35
N GLY A 41 -46.77 -3.40 -17.13
CA GLY A 41 -45.43 -2.80 -17.21
C GLY A 41 -44.96 -2.43 -18.63
N GLU A 42 -45.60 -2.95 -19.67
CA GLU A 42 -45.22 -2.77 -21.08
C GLU A 42 -45.98 -1.63 -21.77
N MET A 43 -46.96 -1.02 -21.10
CA MET A 43 -47.78 0.05 -21.67
C MET A 43 -46.91 1.29 -21.99
N PRO A 44 -46.95 1.83 -23.22
CA PRO A 44 -46.05 2.90 -23.65
C PRO A 44 -46.21 4.22 -22.87
N ILE A 45 -47.38 4.45 -22.25
CA ILE A 45 -47.68 5.66 -21.47
C ILE A 45 -47.74 5.35 -19.97
N LEU A 46 -48.36 4.24 -19.57
CA LEU A 46 -48.63 3.91 -18.17
C LEU A 46 -47.60 2.95 -17.55
N GLY A 47 -46.84 2.23 -18.37
CA GLY A 47 -45.88 1.20 -17.93
C GLY A 47 -44.86 1.67 -16.88
N PRO A 48 -44.32 2.90 -16.96
CA PRO A 48 -43.42 3.44 -15.94
C PRO A 48 -44.00 3.49 -14.52
N LEU A 49 -45.33 3.61 -14.36
CA LEU A 49 -45.98 3.66 -13.04
C LEU A 49 -46.12 2.26 -12.40
N PHE A 50 -46.07 1.21 -13.21
CA PHE A 50 -46.25 -0.20 -12.79
C PHE A 50 -44.94 -0.99 -12.80
N ARG A 51 -43.81 -0.32 -12.97
CA ARG A 51 -42.47 -0.91 -12.88
C ARG A 51 -41.64 -0.22 -11.79
N SER A 52 -40.79 -0.99 -11.15
CA SER A 52 -39.79 -0.54 -10.20
C SER A 52 -38.43 -0.99 -10.72
N SER A 53 -37.57 -0.02 -11.06
CA SER A 53 -36.17 -0.29 -11.41
C SER A 53 -35.28 0.08 -10.24
N SER A 54 -34.40 -0.83 -9.83
CA SER A 54 -33.30 -0.56 -8.92
C SER A 54 -32.00 -0.56 -9.72
N PHE A 55 -31.24 0.52 -9.61
CA PHE A 55 -29.94 0.66 -10.26
C PHE A 55 -28.86 0.78 -9.19
N GLN A 56 -27.89 -0.13 -9.22
CA GLN A 56 -26.77 -0.14 -8.28
C GLN A 56 -25.46 -0.18 -9.07
N LYS A 57 -24.59 0.80 -8.79
CA LYS A 57 -23.26 0.93 -9.40
C LYS A 57 -22.21 0.89 -8.30
N GLU A 58 -21.29 -0.06 -8.39
CA GLU A 58 -20.15 -0.20 -7.49
C GLU A 58 -18.85 -0.08 -8.29
N GLU A 59 -17.94 0.76 -7.81
CA GLU A 59 -16.65 1.05 -8.44
C GLU A 59 -15.55 0.91 -7.39
N SER A 60 -14.52 0.12 -7.70
CA SER A 60 -13.37 -0.11 -6.82
C SER A 60 -12.08 0.02 -7.61
N GLU A 61 -11.23 0.95 -7.17
CA GLU A 61 -9.95 1.23 -7.79
C GLU A 61 -8.81 0.87 -6.82
N LEU A 62 -7.75 0.29 -7.36
CA LEU A 62 -6.53 -0.04 -6.63
C LEU A 62 -5.34 0.33 -7.49
N VAL A 63 -4.33 0.98 -6.89
CA VAL A 63 -3.03 1.26 -7.53
C VAL A 63 -1.93 0.81 -6.59
N ILE A 64 -0.91 0.15 -7.14
CA ILE A 64 0.26 -0.31 -6.39
C ILE A 64 1.48 0.49 -6.86
N LEU A 65 2.05 1.27 -5.95
CA LEU A 65 3.22 2.11 -6.19
C LEU A 65 4.43 1.56 -5.44
N VAL A 66 5.60 1.72 -6.05
CA VAL A 66 6.87 1.27 -5.48
C VAL A 66 7.91 2.38 -5.64
N THR A 67 8.69 2.61 -4.59
CA THR A 67 9.76 3.62 -4.55
C THR A 67 11.01 2.98 -3.95
N PRO A 68 12.00 2.57 -4.76
CA PRO A 68 13.21 1.95 -4.26
C PRO A 68 14.19 2.99 -3.71
N TYR A 69 15.03 2.61 -2.75
CA TYR A 69 16.11 3.46 -2.21
C TYR A 69 17.41 2.67 -2.13
N ILE A 70 18.51 3.25 -2.63
CA ILE A 70 19.85 2.67 -2.50
C ILE A 70 20.47 3.17 -1.20
N VAL A 71 20.77 2.25 -0.28
CA VAL A 71 21.44 2.54 0.99
C VAL A 71 22.88 2.01 0.95
N ARG A 72 23.81 2.78 1.53
CA ARG A 72 25.18 2.31 1.73
C ARG A 72 25.23 1.49 3.03
N PRO A 73 25.88 0.31 3.05
CA PRO A 73 26.10 -0.41 4.30
C PRO A 73 26.89 0.48 5.26
N GLY A 74 26.41 0.59 6.50
CA GLY A 74 27.07 1.40 7.53
C GLY A 74 28.50 0.94 7.72
N SER A 75 29.45 1.86 7.58
CA SER A 75 30.89 1.59 7.55
C SER A 75 31.51 1.24 8.90
N ASN A 76 30.72 1.16 9.98
CA ASN A 76 31.21 0.86 11.31
C ASN A 76 30.51 -0.36 11.90
N PRO A 77 31.09 -1.58 11.75
CA PRO A 77 30.62 -2.77 12.46
C PRO A 77 30.60 -2.57 13.99
N ASN A 78 31.42 -1.66 14.52
CA ASN A 78 31.45 -1.29 15.94
C ASN A 78 30.28 -0.38 16.39
N GLN A 79 29.39 0.06 15.48
CA GLN A 79 28.19 0.86 15.81
C GLN A 79 26.88 0.06 15.66
N MET A 80 26.95 -1.20 15.23
CA MET A 80 25.79 -2.07 15.08
C MET A 80 25.71 -3.01 16.29
N SER A 81 25.07 -2.58 17.38
CA SER A 81 24.82 -3.51 18.50
C SER A 81 23.87 -4.61 18.07
N ALA A 82 24.27 -5.86 18.25
CA ALA A 82 23.40 -7.00 17.96
C ALA A 82 22.25 -7.06 18.99
N PRO A 83 21.02 -7.47 18.61
CA PRO A 83 19.90 -7.59 19.55
C PRO A 83 20.22 -8.46 20.77
N THR A 84 21.09 -9.47 20.60
CA THR A 84 21.57 -10.36 21.66
C THR A 84 22.46 -9.67 22.69
N GLU A 85 23.18 -8.60 22.32
CA GLU A 85 24.05 -7.86 23.25
C GLU A 85 23.24 -6.99 24.23
N ARG A 86 21.99 -6.65 23.89
CA ARG A 86 21.07 -5.95 24.79
C ARG A 86 20.48 -6.89 25.84
N ALA A 87 20.41 -8.18 25.55
CA ALA A 87 19.94 -9.21 26.46
C ALA A 87 21.14 -9.83 27.18
N ALA A 88 21.73 -9.11 28.14
CA ALA A 88 22.79 -9.67 28.98
C ALA A 88 22.32 -10.99 29.62
N PRO A 89 23.14 -12.07 29.61
CA PRO A 89 22.77 -13.33 30.25
C PRO A 89 22.59 -13.13 31.76
N ALA A 90 21.40 -13.44 32.28
CA ALA A 90 21.05 -13.30 33.70
C ALA A 90 21.67 -14.41 34.57
N LEU A 91 22.99 -14.62 34.51
CA LEU A 91 23.66 -15.77 35.12
C LEU A 91 24.39 -15.49 36.45
N ASN A 92 24.20 -14.33 37.10
CA ASN A 92 24.69 -14.13 38.46
C ASN A 92 23.65 -13.48 39.39
N GLY A 93 23.10 -14.32 40.26
CA GLY A 93 22.54 -14.05 41.59
C GLY A 93 21.84 -12.71 41.87
N GLY A 94 20.50 -12.76 41.98
CA GLY A 94 19.77 -12.05 43.04
C GLY A 94 19.37 -10.59 42.84
N GLY A 95 19.49 -10.03 41.63
CA GLY A 95 19.01 -8.66 41.33
C GLY A 95 17.69 -8.67 40.56
N ALA A 96 16.66 -7.97 41.06
CA ALA A 96 15.40 -7.75 40.34
C ALA A 96 15.66 -7.13 38.95
N PRO A 97 14.92 -7.52 37.89
CA PRO A 97 15.13 -6.98 36.55
C PRO A 97 14.79 -5.49 36.54
N THR A 98 15.81 -4.63 36.52
CA THR A 98 15.61 -3.20 36.28
C THR A 98 15.41 -3.02 34.79
N ASN A 99 14.19 -2.67 34.38
CA ASN A 99 13.89 -2.37 32.98
C ASN A 99 14.47 -1.00 32.62
N SER A 100 15.79 -0.91 32.48
CA SER A 100 16.44 0.30 31.96
C SER A 100 16.24 0.32 30.45
N VAL A 101 15.20 1.03 30.00
CA VAL A 101 15.01 1.38 28.60
C VAL A 101 16.25 2.13 28.14
N ALA A 102 17.00 1.56 27.21
CA ALA A 102 18.19 2.17 26.64
C ALA A 102 17.81 3.54 26.05
N SER A 103 18.47 4.60 26.51
CA SER A 103 18.31 5.93 25.91
C SER A 103 18.76 5.88 24.45
N PRO A 104 18.00 6.46 23.49
CA PRO A 104 18.43 6.49 22.11
C PRO A 104 19.78 7.21 21.97
N PRO A 105 20.66 6.78 21.03
CA PRO A 105 21.92 7.46 20.78
C PRO A 105 21.68 8.95 20.53
N ARG A 106 22.40 9.83 21.24
CA ARG A 106 22.22 11.29 21.17
C ARG A 106 22.77 11.95 19.90
N ASP A 107 23.29 11.16 18.97
CA ASP A 107 24.00 11.68 17.81
C ASP A 107 23.11 11.62 16.56
N ARG A 108 21.97 12.31 16.65
CA ARG A 108 21.23 12.78 15.47
C ARG A 108 21.25 14.30 15.50
N ALA A 109 22.41 14.89 15.20
CA ALA A 109 22.39 16.13 14.47
C ALA A 109 21.55 15.86 13.22
N ALA A 110 20.38 16.49 13.14
CA ALA A 110 19.45 16.32 12.04
C ALA A 110 20.22 16.37 10.71
N ILE A 111 20.30 15.24 10.01
CA ILE A 111 20.69 15.25 8.61
C ILE A 111 19.58 16.04 7.93
N ARG A 112 19.83 17.33 7.72
CA ARG A 112 18.98 18.22 6.96
C ARG A 112 19.04 17.69 5.53
N ALA A 113 18.12 16.80 5.20
CA ALA A 113 17.88 16.41 3.82
C ALA A 113 17.46 17.67 3.09
N GLY A 114 18.39 18.32 2.40
CA GLY A 114 18.06 19.29 1.37
C GLY A 114 17.31 18.51 0.30
N ALA A 115 16.00 18.69 0.22
CA ALA A 115 15.24 18.23 -0.92
C ALA A 115 15.70 19.06 -2.13
N PRO A 116 16.31 18.48 -3.18
CA PRO A 116 16.38 19.17 -4.46
C PRO A 116 14.94 19.26 -4.99
N SER A 117 14.53 20.47 -5.35
CA SER A 117 13.29 20.75 -6.07
C SER A 117 13.19 19.85 -7.30
N ALA A 118 12.15 19.03 -7.36
CA ALA A 118 11.87 18.13 -8.48
C ALA A 118 11.53 18.95 -9.73
N GLN A 119 12.45 18.97 -10.69
CA GLN A 119 12.20 19.31 -12.09
C GLN A 119 12.85 18.21 -12.93
N GLY A 120 12.04 17.33 -13.51
CA GLY A 120 12.55 16.29 -14.40
C GLY A 120 11.53 15.23 -14.80
N GLY A 121 10.86 15.49 -15.93
CA GLY A 121 10.44 14.51 -16.95
C GLY A 121 9.67 13.27 -16.50
N LEU A 122 8.35 13.29 -16.68
CA LEU A 122 7.53 12.08 -16.79
C LEU A 122 7.98 11.29 -18.02
N GLY A 123 8.59 10.13 -17.82
CA GLY A 123 8.90 9.17 -18.88
C GLY A 123 8.19 7.86 -18.60
N PHE A 124 7.44 7.36 -19.57
CA PHE A 124 6.99 5.97 -19.63
C PHE A 124 7.61 5.36 -20.89
N ILE A 125 8.18 4.17 -20.79
CA ILE A 125 8.51 3.34 -21.95
C ILE A 125 7.46 2.23 -21.99
N ILE A 126 6.78 2.14 -23.13
CA ILE A 126 5.86 1.07 -23.49
C ILE A 126 6.67 0.08 -24.32
N GLU A 127 6.71 -1.18 -23.90
CA GLU A 127 6.92 -2.35 -24.78
C GLU A 127 5.85 -3.40 -24.42
#